data_AF-A0A6G1C420-F1
#
_entry.id   AF-A0A6G1C420-F1
#
_cell.length_a   1.000
_cell.length_b   1.000
_cell.length_c   1.000
_cell.angle_alpha   90.00
_cell.angle_beta   90.00
_cell.angle_gamma   90.00
#
_symmetry.space_group_name_H-M   'P 1'
#
loop_
_entity.id
_entity.type
_entity.pdbx_description
1 polymer ?
#
loop_
_entity_poly.entity_id
_entity_poly.type
_entity_poly.pdbx_seq_one_letter_code
_entity_poly.pdbx_strand_id
1 'polypeptide(L)' 'MAQVAMNAYTRILARRHPALRVNCAHPGYVKTDMTFDSGFLTPEEGGRNVVTVALLPDGGPTGAFFDQGKEAPFV' A
#
# COMPACT_ATOMS: atom_id res chain seq x y z
N MET A 1 -11.72 -6.66 -8.67
CA MET A 1 -10.88 -7.05 -9.82
C MET A 1 -9.69 -6.12 -10.04
N ALA A 2 -9.87 -4.80 -10.18
CA ALA A 2 -8.76 -3.87 -10.41
C ALA A 2 -7.67 -3.90 -9.31
N GLN A 3 -8.06 -3.95 -8.03
CA GLN A 3 -7.11 -4.07 -6.91
C GLN A 3 -6.30 -5.38 -6.97
N VAL A 4 -6.94 -6.49 -7.29
CA VAL A 4 -6.25 -7.79 -7.47
C VAL A 4 -5.23 -7.72 -8.61
N ALA A 5 -5.60 -7.09 -9.74
CA ALA A 5 -4.68 -6.89 -10.86
C ALA A 5 -3.50 -5.99 -10.48
N MET A 6 -3.73 -4.90 -9.74
CA MET A 6 -2.68 -4.03 -9.23
C MET A 6 -1.73 -4.78 -8.28
N ASN A 7 -2.27 -5.56 -7.35
CA ASN A 7 -1.50 -6.42 -6.45
C ASN A 7 -0.59 -7.40 -7.21
N ALA A 8 -1.12 -8.04 -8.25
CA ALA A 8 -0.33 -8.92 -9.10
C ALA A 8 0.76 -8.15 -9.86
N TYR A 9 0.44 -6.97 -10.38
CA TYR A 9 1.37 -6.14 -11.15
C TYR A 9 2.55 -5.64 -10.31
N THR A 10 2.31 -5.26 -9.05
CA THR A 10 3.37 -4.91 -8.09
C THR A 10 4.40 -6.02 -7.95
N ARG A 11 3.97 -7.28 -7.87
CA ARG A 11 4.90 -8.44 -7.80
C ARG A 11 5.70 -8.63 -9.09
N ILE A 12 5.14 -8.28 -10.25
CA ILE A 12 5.84 -8.32 -11.54
C ILE A 12 6.90 -7.22 -11.60
N LEU A 13 6.54 -5.99 -11.23
CA LEU A 13 7.46 -4.86 -11.21
C LEU A 13 8.61 -5.05 -10.24
N ALA A 14 8.33 -5.52 -9.02
CA ALA A 14 9.36 -5.80 -8.02
C ALA A 14 10.40 -6.81 -8.52
N ARG A 15 9.97 -7.86 -9.25
CA ARG A 15 10.87 -8.85 -9.86
C ARG A 15 11.67 -8.30 -11.04
N ARG A 16 11.03 -7.45 -11.87
CA ARG A 16 11.68 -6.86 -13.06
C ARG A 16 12.69 -5.78 -12.68
N HIS A 17 12.49 -5.10 -11.56
CA HIS A 17 13.31 -3.99 -11.10
C HIS A 17 13.82 -4.23 -9.67
N PRO A 18 14.78 -5.15 -9.45
CA PRO A 18 15.22 -5.53 -8.11
C PRO A 18 15.92 -4.41 -7.32
N ALA A 19 16.38 -3.36 -7.99
CA ALA A 19 16.91 -2.16 -7.34
C ALA A 19 15.82 -1.26 -6.74
N LEU A 20 14.56 -1.37 -7.21
CA LEU A 20 13.44 -0.58 -6.74
C LEU A 20 12.67 -1.30 -5.63
N ARG A 21 12.07 -0.53 -4.73
CA ARG A 21 11.12 -1.02 -3.73
C ARG A 21 9.71 -0.70 -4.21
N VAL A 22 9.00 -1.73 -4.67
CA VAL A 22 7.66 -1.59 -5.27
C VAL A 22 6.68 -2.40 -4.44
N ASN A 23 5.77 -1.74 -3.74
CA ASN A 23 4.82 -2.38 -2.82
C ASN A 23 3.39 -1.85 -3.04
N CYS A 24 2.40 -2.63 -2.61
CA CYS A 24 1.02 -2.20 -2.51
C CYS A 24 0.72 -1.78 -1.07
N ALA A 25 -0.02 -0.68 -0.88
CA ALA A 25 -0.40 -0.19 0.43
C ALA A 25 -1.89 0.15 0.45
N HIS A 26 -2.62 -0.46 1.37
CA HIS A 26 -3.98 -0.10 1.70
C HIS A 26 -3.94 0.92 2.86
N PRO A 27 -4.49 2.14 2.66
CA PRO A 27 -4.41 3.21 3.66
C PRO A 27 -5.29 2.95 4.89
N GLY A 28 -6.19 1.97 4.82
CA GLY A 28 -7.32 1.79 5.74
C GLY A 28 -8.61 2.37 5.16
N TYR A 29 -9.68 2.39 5.97
CA TYR A 29 -10.96 2.98 5.57
C TYR A 29 -11.00 4.46 5.95
N VAL A 30 -10.67 5.32 4.99
CA VAL A 30 -10.41 6.76 5.18
C VAL A 30 -11.60 7.61 4.77
N LYS A 31 -11.91 8.65 5.55
CA LYS A 31 -12.92 9.67 5.23
C LYS A 31 -12.48 10.56 4.08
N THR A 32 -13.02 10.31 2.89
CA THR A 32 -12.70 11.04 1.65
C THR A 32 -13.95 11.18 0.79
N ASP A 33 -13.88 11.97 -0.28
CA ASP A 33 -14.97 12.06 -1.25
C ASP A 33 -15.33 10.69 -1.86
N MET A 34 -14.33 9.81 -2.07
CA MET A 34 -14.53 8.45 -2.60
C MET A 34 -15.40 7.60 -1.66
N THR A 35 -15.33 7.85 -0.36
CA THR A 35 -16.12 7.15 0.67
C THR A 35 -17.30 7.99 1.14
N PHE A 36 -17.64 9.10 0.49
CA PHE A 36 -18.69 10.02 0.94
C PHE A 36 -18.52 10.47 2.40
N ASP A 37 -17.28 10.80 2.78
CA ASP A 37 -16.88 11.20 4.14
C ASP A 37 -17.13 10.12 5.23
N SER A 38 -17.36 8.86 4.81
CA SER A 38 -17.40 7.70 5.70
C SER A 38 -16.02 7.08 5.88
N GLY A 39 -15.75 6.52 7.06
CA GLY A 39 -14.43 5.96 7.38
C GLY A 39 -14.14 5.98 8.88
N PHE A 40 -13.17 5.18 9.28
CA PHE A 40 -12.63 5.20 10.64
C PHE A 40 -11.45 6.17 10.79
N LEU A 41 -10.73 6.42 9.69
CA LEU A 41 -9.51 7.22 9.67
C LEU A 41 -9.71 8.58 9.01
N THR A 42 -8.96 9.59 9.46
CA THR A 42 -8.83 10.86 8.73
C THR A 42 -7.88 10.72 7.53
N PRO A 43 -7.92 11.64 6.54
CA PRO A 43 -6.94 11.68 5.45
C PRO A 43 -5.48 11.66 5.92
N GLU A 44 -5.16 12.35 7.01
CA GLU A 44 -3.82 12.41 7.58
C GLU A 44 -3.38 11.06 8.14
N GLU A 45 -4.27 10.35 8.84
CA GLU A 45 -4.00 9.01 9.38
C GLU A 45 -3.81 7.98 8.26
N GLY A 46 -4.69 8.00 7.26
CA GLY A 46 -4.56 7.14 6.07
C GLY A 46 -3.29 7.45 5.26
N GLY A 47 -2.97 8.74 5.09
CA GLY A 47 -1.76 9.20 4.43
C GLY A 47 -0.49 8.74 5.16
N ARG A 48 -0.48 8.81 6.49
CA ARG A 48 0.64 8.31 7.32
C ARG A 48 0.91 6.83 7.09
N ASN A 49 -0.13 6.01 6.92
CA ASN A 49 0.03 4.58 6.64
C ASN A 49 0.76 4.34 5.31
N VAL A 50 0.43 5.11 4.26
CA VAL A 50 1.09 5.02 2.95
C VAL A 50 2.52 5.54 3.02
N VAL A 51 2.74 6.68 3.69
CA VAL A 51 4.07 7.28 3.87
C VAL A 51 5.01 6.35 4.63
N THR A 52 4.50 5.61 5.62
CA THR A 52 5.28 4.61 6.36
C THR A 52 5.86 3.54 5.43
N VAL A 53 5.09 3.09 4.43
CA VAL A 53 5.55 2.12 3.43
C VAL A 53 6.53 2.76 2.45
N ALA A 54 6.29 4.02 2.05
CA ALA A 54 7.16 4.75 1.13
C ALA A 54 8.54 5.08 1.73
N LEU A 55 8.63 5.23 3.06
CA LEU A 55 9.85 5.56 3.79
C LEU A 55 10.52 4.35 4.46
N LEU A 56 10.18 3.12 4.04
CA LEU A 56 10.88 1.94 4.52
C LEU A 56 12.40 2.04 4.23
N PRO A 57 13.26 1.54 5.13
CA PRO A 57 14.70 1.64 4.96
C PRO A 57 15.17 0.87 3.73
N ASP A 58 16.35 1.24 3.22
CA ASP A 58 17.04 0.48 2.20
C ASP A 58 17.18 -0.98 2.63
N GLY A 59 16.96 -1.91 1.70
CA GLY A 59 16.91 -3.33 2.02
C GLY A 59 15.54 -3.84 2.46
N GLY A 60 14.56 -2.96 2.70
CA GLY A 60 13.19 -3.33 3.10
C GLY A 60 12.39 -4.13 2.05
N PRO A 61 11.18 -4.61 2.40
CA PRO A 61 10.36 -5.45 1.53
C PRO A 61 10.11 -4.83 0.14
N THR A 62 10.02 -5.70 -0.88
CA THR A 62 9.62 -5.35 -2.24
C THR A 62 8.70 -6.45 -2.78
N GLY A 63 7.67 -6.06 -3.54
CA GLY A 63 6.64 -6.98 -4.02
C GLY A 63 5.66 -7.42 -2.93
N ALA A 64 5.55 -6.67 -1.83
CA ALA A 64 4.70 -6.97 -0.69
C ALA A 64 3.41 -6.14 -0.68
N PHE A 65 2.46 -6.57 0.16
CA PHE A 65 1.23 -5.84 0.45
C PHE A 65 1.25 -5.36 1.90
N PHE A 66 0.77 -4.14 2.12
CA PHE A 66 0.68 -3.54 3.45
C PHE A 66 -0.75 -3.10 3.72
N ASP A 67 -1.31 -3.48 4.86
CA ASP A 67 -2.57 -2.93 5.38
C ASP A 67 -2.28 -2.01 6.56
N GLN A 68 -2.69 -0.75 6.43
CA GLN A 68 -2.50 0.28 7.45
C GLN A 68 -1.03 0.37 7.95
N GLY A 69 -0.09 0.33 6.99
CA GLY A 69 1.34 0.45 7.26
C GLY A 69 2.02 -0.83 7.77
N LYS A 70 1.29 -1.95 7.90
CA LYS A 70 1.84 -3.24 8.34
C LYS A 70 1.83 -4.25 7.21
N GLU A 71 2.90 -5.01 7.06
CA GLU A 71 2.97 -6.05 6.05
C GLU A 71 1.87 -7.11 6.30
N ALA A 72 1.19 -7.50 5.22
CA ALA A 72 0.04 -8.39 5.25
C ALA A 72 0.06 -9.31 4.02
N PRO A 73 -0.59 -10.48 4.08
CA PRO A 73 -0.70 -11.35 2.92
C PRO A 73 -1.54 -10.69 1.82
N PHE A 74 -1.23 -11.00 0.56
CA PHE A 74 -2.13 -10.68 -0.54
C PHE A 74 -3.42 -11.49 -0.37
N VAL A 75 -4.55 -10.78 -0.31
CA VAL A 75 -5.91 -11.34 -0.37
C VAL A 75 -6.46 -11.34 -1.79
#